data_AF-A0A2I0F3G3-F1
#
_entry.id   AF-A0A2I0F3G3-F1
#
_cell.length_a   1.000
_cell.length_b   1.000
_cell.length_c   1.000
_cell.angle_alpha   90.00
_cell.angle_beta   90.00
_cell.angle_gamma   90.00
#
_symmetry.space_group_name_H-M   'P 1'
#
loop_
_entity.id
_entity.type
_entity.pdbx_description
1 polymer ?
#
loop_
_entity_poly.entity_id
_entity_poly.type
_entity_poly.pdbx_seq_one_letter_code
_entity_poly.pdbx_strand_id
1 'polypeptide(L)'
;MSNDRPIFSKNLKKELIKENQESVDKSLNLNFGASPSLKQFLSTTTDSSHFVSKFEEHVFFPVNFRDALKDDYSLVLNLFKESVEIHNKYIAGGKFPNDVFEWFNQPEISNFQTKLYKVFSSVGKNLAYRKRRKTAYEAQVYLFKNVTSPLDQFTWKDGCRLDFIFHQSFDLLVQSYLSEFLGDTFCLSDKVSFHDSISFELIKVCKTPFEAAFLQEQIGLYNVRDYMIIDSVIRGISSGLTAIKNESLMSNEELLFDIYELIPLYIKSWSPDNNKIFLNDELAIFLSMEYGFPIFTIGKHDDKADVLITSTFKFYWTVTHEFKITAKLDCYSEELNILGDYVLKEFHDKLISLFSIRKPEKTNTVSEIELDGKLNDIADFTTNYYQALAVNEEVECQLANERRRVVPSMTMLAFFTFMQRIFNCKVANGKGSEMKIWRYGSKIFTLGRHKKDQKISSFFIKKILKRLEIPIDDWLRALKER
;
A
#
# COMPACT_ATOMS: atom_id res chain seq x y z
N MET A 1 -11.88 -3.44 6.83
CA MET A 1 -10.57 -3.51 7.51
C MET A 1 -10.68 -2.78 8.84
N SER A 2 -10.59 -3.44 10.00
CA SER A 2 -10.89 -2.77 11.26
C SER A 2 -10.19 -3.34 12.49
N ASN A 3 -8.87 -3.55 12.41
CA ASN A 3 -8.10 -3.94 13.59
C ASN A 3 -6.58 -3.81 13.45
N ASP A 4 -6.09 -3.01 12.50
CA ASP A 4 -4.67 -2.68 12.31
C ASP A 4 -3.71 -3.88 12.39
N ARG A 5 -4.21 -5.05 11.97
CA ARG A 5 -3.50 -6.32 12.01
C ARG A 5 -3.69 -7.07 10.70
N PRO A 6 -2.61 -7.70 10.20
CA PRO A 6 -2.63 -8.48 8.98
C PRO A 6 -3.72 -9.53 8.92
N ILE A 7 -4.34 -9.58 7.75
CA ILE A 7 -5.17 -10.69 7.25
C ILE A 7 -4.30 -11.96 7.08
N PHE A 8 -2.98 -11.81 6.94
CA PHE A 8 -2.07 -12.92 6.67
C PHE A 8 -1.40 -13.47 7.93
N SER A 9 -1.20 -14.79 7.95
CA SER A 9 -0.43 -15.46 9.00
C SER A 9 1.05 -15.05 8.96
N LYS A 10 1.78 -15.17 10.08
CA LYS A 10 3.23 -14.86 10.10
C LYS A 10 4.03 -15.64 9.06
N ASN A 11 3.66 -16.88 8.77
CA ASN A 11 4.34 -17.70 7.76
C ASN A 11 4.06 -17.20 6.34
N LEU A 12 2.79 -16.90 6.04
CA LEU A 12 2.40 -16.38 4.74
C LEU A 12 3.06 -15.03 4.44
N LYS A 13 3.21 -14.15 5.44
CA LYS A 13 3.95 -12.91 5.21
C LYS A 13 5.40 -13.16 4.82
N LYS A 14 6.07 -14.11 5.46
CA LYS A 14 7.47 -14.44 5.13
C LYS A 14 7.59 -14.96 3.71
N GLU A 15 6.63 -15.80 3.31
CA GLU A 15 6.53 -16.32 1.94
C GLU A 15 6.30 -15.19 0.93
N LEU A 16 5.30 -14.33 1.15
CA LEU A 16 5.03 -13.18 0.28
C LEU A 16 6.21 -12.18 0.22
N ILE A 17 6.90 -11.94 1.34
CA ILE A 17 8.12 -11.11 1.36
C ILE A 17 9.20 -11.74 0.47
N LYS A 18 9.41 -13.06 0.61
CA LYS A 18 10.42 -13.80 -0.15
C LYS A 18 10.10 -13.82 -1.64
N GLU A 19 8.87 -14.16 -2.02
CA GLU A 19 8.40 -14.17 -3.40
C GLU A 19 8.49 -12.78 -4.05
N ASN A 20 8.14 -11.74 -3.29
CA ASN A 20 8.29 -10.36 -3.75
C ASN A 20 9.76 -10.00 -4.01
N GLN A 21 10.67 -10.35 -3.09
CA GLN A 21 12.09 -10.10 -3.24
C GLN A 21 12.66 -10.84 -4.47
N GLU A 22 12.36 -12.13 -4.63
CA GLU A 22 12.78 -12.92 -5.80
C GLU A 22 12.26 -12.33 -7.11
N SER A 23 11.02 -11.84 -7.11
CA SER A 23 10.39 -11.20 -8.27
C SER A 23 11.03 -9.85 -8.61
N VAL A 24 11.35 -9.05 -7.59
CA VAL A 24 12.09 -7.79 -7.75
C VAL A 24 13.49 -8.03 -8.32
N ASP A 25 14.23 -8.99 -7.77
CA ASP A 25 15.57 -9.34 -8.25
C ASP A 25 15.53 -9.81 -9.72
N LYS A 26 14.55 -10.66 -10.06
CA LYS A 26 14.32 -11.09 -11.44
C LYS A 26 14.02 -9.90 -12.37
N SER A 27 13.14 -9.01 -11.96
CA SER A 27 12.76 -7.81 -12.71
C SER A 27 13.94 -6.87 -12.96
N LEU A 28 14.77 -6.62 -11.92
CA LEU A 28 15.96 -5.78 -12.04
C LEU A 28 17.01 -6.37 -13.00
N ASN A 29 17.12 -7.69 -13.06
CA ASN A 29 17.98 -8.38 -14.00
C ASN A 29 17.46 -8.25 -15.45
N LEU A 30 16.15 -8.25 -15.64
CA LEU A 30 15.51 -8.08 -16.95
C LEU A 30 15.47 -6.61 -17.42
N ASN A 31 15.47 -5.65 -16.49
CA ASN A 31 15.42 -4.23 -16.80
C ASN A 31 16.80 -3.69 -17.18
N PHE A 32 17.12 -3.66 -18.47
CA PHE A 32 18.39 -3.14 -19.00
C PHE A 32 18.56 -1.62 -18.82
N GLY A 33 17.49 -0.87 -18.52
CA GLY A 33 17.52 0.59 -18.39
C GLY A 33 17.78 1.12 -16.97
N ALA A 34 17.70 0.27 -15.95
CA ALA A 34 17.92 0.70 -14.56
C ALA A 34 19.40 1.00 -14.27
N SER A 35 19.66 2.11 -13.57
CA SER A 35 21.00 2.53 -13.17
C SER A 35 21.74 1.42 -12.39
N PRO A 36 23.04 1.18 -12.63
CA PRO A 36 23.84 0.21 -11.87
C PRO A 36 23.76 0.45 -10.36
N SER A 37 23.81 1.71 -9.93
CA SER A 37 23.73 2.11 -8.51
C SER A 37 22.38 1.76 -7.90
N LEU A 38 21.28 1.92 -8.66
CA LEU A 38 19.94 1.51 -8.24
C LEU A 38 19.82 -0.01 -8.13
N LYS A 39 20.35 -0.76 -9.10
CA LYS A 39 20.39 -2.24 -9.04
C LYS A 39 21.16 -2.71 -7.81
N GLN A 40 22.33 -2.12 -7.55
CA GLN A 40 23.12 -2.42 -6.38
C GLN A 40 22.32 -2.12 -5.10
N PHE A 41 21.76 -0.93 -4.96
CA PHE A 41 20.97 -0.53 -3.80
C PHE A 41 19.82 -1.51 -3.51
N LEU A 42 19.02 -1.85 -4.52
CA LEU A 42 17.88 -2.75 -4.37
C LEU A 42 18.28 -4.21 -4.11
N SER A 43 19.44 -4.65 -4.62
CA SER A 43 19.96 -6.01 -4.38
C SER A 43 20.64 -6.20 -3.01
N THR A 44 21.00 -5.11 -2.32
CA THR A 44 21.77 -5.15 -1.04
C THR A 44 20.92 -5.34 0.22
N THR A 45 19.62 -5.56 0.11
CA THR A 45 18.75 -5.85 1.26
C THR A 45 19.09 -7.22 1.86
N THR A 46 19.92 -7.21 2.89
CA THR A 46 20.36 -8.42 3.61
C THR A 46 19.25 -8.97 4.51
N ASP A 47 19.10 -10.30 4.52
CA ASP A 47 18.18 -11.14 5.30
C ASP A 47 18.27 -11.02 6.85
N SER A 48 18.93 -9.98 7.36
CA SER A 48 19.20 -9.86 8.80
C SER A 48 17.99 -9.33 9.56
N SER A 49 17.29 -10.24 10.23
CA SER A 49 16.21 -9.88 11.14
C SER A 49 16.77 -9.25 12.42
N HIS A 50 16.32 -8.04 12.75
CA HIS A 50 16.76 -7.29 13.93
C HIS A 50 15.57 -6.70 14.70
N PHE A 51 15.77 -6.49 16.00
CA PHE A 51 14.82 -5.78 16.85
C PHE A 51 15.05 -4.27 16.73
N VAL A 52 13.96 -3.52 16.65
CA VAL A 52 14.00 -2.06 16.57
C VAL A 52 14.03 -1.47 17.98
N SER A 53 15.08 -0.73 18.30
CA SER A 53 15.27 -0.04 19.58
C SER A 53 14.49 1.26 19.62
N LYS A 54 14.23 1.80 20.82
CA LYS A 54 13.66 3.15 20.96
C LYS A 54 14.63 4.22 20.48
N PHE A 55 14.08 5.29 19.93
CA PHE A 55 14.81 6.50 19.58
C PHE A 55 14.75 7.47 20.76
N GLU A 56 15.86 7.64 21.47
CA GLU A 56 15.93 8.43 22.72
C GLU A 56 16.64 9.78 22.56
N GLU A 57 17.18 10.07 21.38
CA GLU A 57 17.90 11.32 21.15
C GLU A 57 16.97 12.52 20.99
N HIS A 58 17.46 13.66 21.46
CA HIS A 58 16.81 14.94 21.19
C HIS A 58 16.99 15.30 19.72
N VAL A 59 15.90 15.71 19.09
CA VAL A 59 15.93 16.18 17.70
C VAL A 59 16.73 17.47 17.61
N PHE A 60 17.90 17.38 16.97
CA PHE A 60 18.81 18.49 16.74
C PHE A 60 19.49 18.33 15.39
N PHE A 61 19.60 19.44 14.64
CA PHE A 61 20.26 19.48 13.34
C PHE A 61 21.35 20.55 13.32
N PRO A 62 22.41 20.35 12.50
CA PRO A 62 23.52 21.30 12.42
C PRO A 62 23.09 22.65 11.83
N VAL A 63 23.91 23.68 12.09
CA VAL A 63 23.62 25.08 11.70
C VAL A 63 23.39 25.21 10.19
N ASN A 64 24.19 24.52 9.37
CA ASN A 64 24.04 24.56 7.92
C ASN A 64 22.67 24.02 7.44
N PHE A 65 22.12 23.02 8.11
CA PHE A 65 20.78 22.51 7.83
C PHE A 65 19.69 23.52 8.19
N ARG A 66 19.81 24.12 9.38
CA ARG A 66 18.92 25.20 9.83
C ARG A 66 18.92 26.37 8.86
N ASP A 67 20.10 26.80 8.44
CA ASP A 67 20.27 27.92 7.49
C ASP A 67 19.73 27.57 6.09
N ALA A 68 19.82 26.31 5.68
CA ALA A 68 19.30 25.86 4.39
C ALA A 68 17.78 25.94 4.31
N LEU A 69 17.10 25.46 5.35
CA LEU A 69 15.63 25.45 5.42
C LEU A 69 15.04 26.83 5.72
N LYS A 70 15.72 27.66 6.51
CA LYS A 70 15.22 28.97 6.96
C LYS A 70 13.85 28.84 7.63
N ASP A 71 12.80 29.39 7.01
CA ASP A 71 11.44 29.45 7.53
C ASP A 71 10.82 28.05 7.71
N ASP A 72 11.26 27.08 6.90
CA ASP A 72 10.77 25.70 6.96
C ASP A 72 11.41 24.88 8.11
N TYR A 73 12.47 25.40 8.76
CA TYR A 73 13.23 24.64 9.76
C TYR A 73 12.37 24.20 10.95
N SER A 74 11.58 25.11 11.52
CA SER A 74 10.74 24.82 12.68
C SER A 74 9.67 23.77 12.37
N LEU A 75 9.13 23.79 11.15
CA LEU A 75 8.16 22.81 10.68
C LEU A 75 8.79 21.43 10.57
N VAL A 76 9.95 21.32 9.91
CA VAL A 76 10.68 20.05 9.76
C VAL A 76 11.14 19.53 11.12
N LEU A 77 11.64 20.38 12.01
CA LEU A 77 12.04 19.99 13.36
C LEU A 77 10.88 19.37 14.16
N ASN A 78 9.68 19.94 14.04
CA ASN A 78 8.49 19.42 14.72
C ASN A 78 8.04 18.08 14.14
N LEU A 79 8.14 17.88 12.81
CA LEU A 79 7.87 16.58 12.18
C LEU A 79 8.82 15.51 12.72
N PHE A 80 10.10 15.81 12.89
CA PHE A 80 11.03 14.84 13.49
C PHE A 80 10.67 14.50 14.94
N LYS A 81 10.24 15.47 15.75
CA LYS A 81 9.79 15.19 17.13
C LYS A 81 8.57 14.30 17.14
N GLU A 82 7.56 14.62 16.32
CA GLU A 82 6.34 13.81 16.14
C GLU A 82 6.69 12.40 15.63
N SER A 83 7.66 12.27 14.72
CA SER A 83 8.11 10.98 14.19
C SER A 83 8.76 10.10 15.26
N VAL A 84 9.52 10.67 16.19
CA VAL A 84 10.15 9.94 17.30
C VAL A 84 9.07 9.39 18.24
N GLU A 85 8.03 10.18 18.50
CA GLU A 85 6.89 9.74 19.32
C GLU A 85 6.12 8.59 18.64
N ILE A 86 5.79 8.75 17.36
CA ILE A 86 5.10 7.72 16.56
C ILE A 86 5.95 6.46 16.46
N HIS A 87 7.24 6.59 16.16
CA HIS A 87 8.20 5.51 16.08
C HIS A 87 8.25 4.72 17.39
N ASN A 88 8.43 5.41 18.52
CA ASN A 88 8.52 4.76 19.83
C ASN A 88 7.20 4.13 20.28
N LYS A 89 6.08 4.61 19.77
CA LYS A 89 4.74 4.07 20.03
C LYS A 89 4.45 2.79 19.24
N TYR A 90 4.86 2.73 17.97
CA TYR A 90 4.39 1.69 17.03
C TYR A 90 5.46 0.76 16.47
N ILE A 91 6.69 1.24 16.32
CA ILE A 91 7.77 0.52 15.63
C ILE A 91 8.76 -0.06 16.65
N ALA A 92 9.16 0.74 17.64
CA ALA A 92 10.11 0.31 18.66
C ALA A 92 9.61 -0.92 19.44
N GLY A 93 10.50 -1.87 19.67
CA GLY A 93 10.22 -3.18 20.26
C GLY A 93 9.75 -4.23 19.25
N GLY A 94 9.43 -3.85 18.02
CA GLY A 94 9.11 -4.77 16.93
C GLY A 94 10.35 -5.39 16.29
N LYS A 95 10.13 -6.40 15.44
CA LYS A 95 11.18 -7.16 14.74
C LYS A 95 11.04 -7.00 13.23
N PHE A 96 12.01 -6.34 12.61
CA PHE A 96 12.11 -6.24 11.14
C PHE A 96 12.61 -7.56 10.53
N PRO A 97 12.14 -7.98 9.34
CA PRO A 97 11.00 -7.44 8.59
C PRO A 97 9.64 -8.00 9.04
N ASN A 98 9.60 -8.88 10.04
CA ASN A 98 8.40 -9.65 10.41
C ASN A 98 7.18 -8.79 10.80
N ASP A 99 7.44 -7.65 11.45
CA ASP A 99 6.41 -6.76 12.01
C ASP A 99 6.16 -5.51 11.13
N VAL A 100 6.86 -5.36 10.00
CA VAL A 100 6.74 -4.23 9.07
C VAL A 100 5.30 -4.02 8.63
N PHE A 101 4.62 -5.12 8.34
CA PHE A 101 3.22 -5.10 7.92
C PHE A 101 2.33 -4.47 9.01
N GLU A 102 2.54 -4.79 10.28
CA GLU A 102 1.78 -4.22 11.39
C GLU A 102 2.01 -2.72 11.55
N TRP A 103 3.24 -2.25 11.31
CA TRP A 103 3.60 -0.85 11.45
C TRP A 103 2.91 0.02 10.39
N PHE A 104 3.02 -0.35 9.12
CA PHE A 104 2.47 0.47 8.02
C PHE A 104 0.96 0.31 7.82
N ASN A 105 0.30 -0.55 8.61
CA ASN A 105 -1.15 -0.58 8.72
C ASN A 105 -1.72 0.37 9.78
N GLN A 106 -0.89 1.08 10.54
CA GLN A 106 -1.40 2.02 11.54
C GLN A 106 -1.94 3.29 10.86
N PRO A 107 -3.22 3.67 11.05
CA PRO A 107 -3.76 4.90 10.46
C PRO A 107 -3.01 6.17 10.87
N GLU A 108 -2.49 6.21 12.10
CA GLU A 108 -1.67 7.32 12.59
C GLU A 108 -0.34 7.45 11.81
N ILE A 109 0.33 6.33 11.49
CA ILE A 109 1.54 6.34 10.64
C ILE A 109 1.17 6.78 9.22
N SER A 110 0.11 6.23 8.64
CA SER A 110 -0.35 6.59 7.28
C SER A 110 -0.67 8.09 7.14
N ASN A 111 -1.41 8.64 8.10
CA ASN A 111 -1.73 10.08 8.13
C ASN A 111 -0.47 10.94 8.31
N PHE A 112 0.46 10.50 9.16
CA PHE A 112 1.73 11.19 9.36
C PHE A 112 2.60 11.18 8.09
N GLN A 113 2.68 10.06 7.38
CA GLN A 113 3.37 9.95 6.09
C GLN A 113 2.75 10.91 5.04
N THR A 114 1.42 11.01 4.98
CA THR A 114 0.75 11.99 4.11
C THR A 114 1.17 13.43 4.43
N LYS A 115 1.32 13.78 5.71
CA LYS A 115 1.84 15.09 6.13
C LYS A 115 3.30 15.27 5.72
N LEU A 116 4.14 14.25 5.92
CA LEU A 116 5.55 14.28 5.49
C LEU A 116 5.65 14.52 3.99
N TYR A 117 4.92 13.79 3.16
CA TYR A 117 5.01 13.93 1.70
C TYR A 117 4.71 15.35 1.23
N LYS A 118 3.63 15.95 1.75
CA LYS A 118 3.26 17.34 1.43
C LYS A 118 4.34 18.34 1.82
N VAL A 119 4.89 18.21 3.03
CA VAL A 119 5.91 19.15 3.53
C VAL A 119 7.24 18.98 2.79
N PHE A 120 7.72 17.75 2.63
CA PHE A 120 9.01 17.47 2.01
C PHE A 120 9.02 17.80 0.51
N SER A 121 7.90 17.59 -0.20
CA SER A 121 7.75 18.08 -1.58
C SER A 121 7.83 19.61 -1.67
N SER A 122 7.11 20.32 -0.78
CA SER A 122 7.13 21.79 -0.73
C SER A 122 8.54 22.33 -0.43
N VAL A 123 9.22 21.72 0.55
CA VAL A 123 10.61 22.05 0.91
C VAL A 123 11.56 21.84 -0.29
N GLY A 124 11.45 20.71 -0.99
CA GLY A 124 12.26 20.43 -2.18
C GLY A 124 12.09 21.49 -3.26
N LYS A 125 10.85 21.85 -3.61
CA LYS A 125 10.53 22.92 -4.57
C LYS A 125 11.08 24.28 -4.14
N ASN A 126 10.89 24.66 -2.88
CA ASN A 126 11.41 25.91 -2.33
C ASN A 126 12.94 25.99 -2.38
N LEU A 127 13.62 24.90 -2.05
CA LEU A 127 15.08 24.80 -2.12
C LEU A 127 15.57 24.93 -3.57
N ALA A 128 14.91 24.28 -4.53
CA ALA A 128 15.24 24.38 -5.95
C ALA A 128 15.10 25.81 -6.45
N TYR A 129 13.99 26.49 -6.14
CA TYR A 129 13.78 27.89 -6.48
C TYR A 129 14.91 28.81 -5.97
N ARG A 130 15.38 28.59 -4.73
CA ARG A 130 16.50 29.35 -4.15
C ARG A 130 17.83 29.06 -4.86
N LYS A 131 17.96 27.93 -5.56
CA LYS A 131 19.20 27.47 -6.21
C LYS A 131 19.16 27.43 -7.73
N ARG A 132 18.05 27.81 -8.38
CA ARG A 132 17.88 27.82 -9.85
C ARG A 132 18.94 28.59 -10.66
N ARG A 133 19.70 29.49 -10.02
CA ARG A 133 20.80 30.25 -10.66
C ARG A 133 22.18 29.61 -10.50
N LYS A 134 22.27 28.48 -9.81
CA LYS A 134 23.50 27.72 -9.60
C LYS A 134 23.68 26.70 -10.70
N THR A 135 24.91 26.26 -10.88
CA THR A 135 25.19 25.09 -11.73
C THR A 135 24.55 23.84 -11.16
N ALA A 136 24.28 22.84 -12.01
CA ALA A 136 23.78 21.54 -11.55
C ALA A 136 24.64 20.94 -10.43
N TYR A 137 25.97 21.04 -10.52
CA TYR A 137 26.88 20.55 -9.50
C TYR A 137 26.76 21.31 -8.17
N GLU A 138 26.83 22.64 -8.20
CA GLU A 138 26.70 23.45 -6.97
C GLU A 138 25.34 23.25 -6.29
N ALA A 139 24.27 23.12 -7.08
CA ALA A 139 22.92 22.88 -6.60
C ALA A 139 22.82 21.52 -5.86
N GLN A 140 23.34 20.45 -6.47
CA GLN A 140 23.34 19.11 -5.88
C GLN A 140 24.26 19.00 -4.67
N VAL A 141 25.47 19.58 -4.72
CA VAL A 141 26.38 19.63 -3.56
C VAL A 141 25.73 20.37 -2.40
N TYR A 142 25.00 21.45 -2.69
CA TYR A 142 24.25 22.17 -1.67
C TYR A 142 23.16 21.30 -1.05
N LEU A 143 22.34 20.62 -1.87
CA LEU A 143 21.28 19.74 -1.42
C LEU A 143 21.84 18.62 -0.54
N PHE A 144 22.90 17.95 -1.00
CA PHE A 144 23.52 16.85 -0.28
C PHE A 144 24.10 17.30 1.07
N LYS A 145 25.02 18.27 1.06
CA LYS A 145 25.76 18.66 2.26
C LYS A 145 24.90 19.34 3.32
N ASN A 146 23.89 20.09 2.90
CA ASN A 146 23.12 20.94 3.81
C ASN A 146 21.72 20.41 4.09
N VAL A 147 21.23 19.41 3.36
CA VAL A 147 19.86 18.91 3.54
C VAL A 147 19.83 17.39 3.69
N THR A 148 20.14 16.61 2.66
CA THR A 148 19.94 15.15 2.72
C THR A 148 20.92 14.46 3.67
N SER A 149 22.20 14.82 3.66
CA SER A 149 23.19 14.20 4.56
C SER A 149 22.87 14.44 6.05
N PRO A 150 22.52 15.65 6.51
CA PRO A 150 22.04 15.85 7.88
C PRO A 150 20.78 15.06 8.25
N LEU A 151 19.85 14.89 7.30
CA LEU A 151 18.63 14.10 7.49
C LEU A 151 18.93 12.60 7.62
N ASP A 152 19.77 12.07 6.75
CA ASP A 152 20.20 10.67 6.77
C ASP A 152 21.00 10.36 8.05
N GLN A 153 21.93 11.23 8.43
CA GLN A 153 22.72 11.05 9.66
C GLN A 153 21.85 10.98 10.91
N PHE A 154 20.77 11.75 10.97
CA PHE A 154 19.86 11.72 12.11
C PHE A 154 18.98 10.47 12.12
N THR A 155 18.47 10.05 10.96
CA THR A 155 17.56 8.91 10.86
C THR A 155 18.28 7.57 10.97
N TRP A 156 19.52 7.51 10.51
CA TRP A 156 20.34 6.29 10.46
C TRP A 156 21.12 6.08 11.75
N LYS A 157 20.39 5.93 12.86
CA LYS A 157 20.94 5.50 14.14
C LYS A 157 20.84 3.98 14.27
N ASP A 158 21.96 3.35 14.61
CA ASP A 158 22.07 1.90 14.72
C ASP A 158 20.96 1.30 15.60
N GLY A 159 20.27 0.31 15.02
CA GLY A 159 19.17 -0.42 15.66
C GLY A 159 17.87 0.37 15.84
N CYS A 160 17.85 1.70 15.67
CA CYS A 160 16.64 2.51 15.90
C CYS A 160 15.77 2.64 14.66
N ARG A 161 16.36 2.63 13.46
CA ARG A 161 15.65 2.57 12.17
C ARG A 161 14.53 3.60 11.94
N LEU A 162 14.77 4.85 12.33
CA LEU A 162 13.83 5.96 12.08
C LEU A 162 13.65 6.22 10.56
N ASP A 163 14.62 5.78 9.75
CA ASP A 163 14.58 5.80 8.29
C ASP A 163 13.32 5.13 7.71
N PHE A 164 12.75 4.12 8.38
CA PHE A 164 11.51 3.48 7.94
C PHE A 164 10.33 4.45 7.78
N ILE A 165 10.28 5.53 8.56
CA ILE A 165 9.23 6.54 8.45
C ILE A 165 9.53 7.53 7.32
N PHE A 166 10.80 7.88 7.11
CA PHE A 166 11.21 9.01 6.28
C PHE A 166 11.68 8.67 4.87
N HIS A 167 12.10 7.43 4.60
CA HIS A 167 12.79 7.05 3.36
C HIS A 167 12.13 7.63 2.10
N GLN A 168 10.83 7.35 1.91
CA GLN A 168 10.06 7.86 0.77
C GLN A 168 9.88 9.40 0.76
N SER A 169 9.89 10.04 1.93
CA SER A 169 9.79 11.50 2.03
C SER A 169 11.10 12.19 1.65
N PHE A 170 12.24 11.56 1.90
CA PHE A 170 13.54 12.07 1.45
C PHE A 170 13.67 11.92 -0.06
N ASP A 171 13.28 10.78 -0.62
CA ASP A 171 13.23 10.59 -2.07
C ASP A 171 12.33 11.64 -2.73
N LEU A 172 11.14 11.88 -2.16
CA LEU A 172 10.23 12.90 -2.65
C LEU A 172 10.79 14.33 -2.56
N LEU A 173 11.55 14.66 -1.50
CA LEU A 173 12.24 15.94 -1.40
C LEU A 173 13.24 16.10 -2.54
N VAL A 174 14.00 15.05 -2.87
CA VAL A 174 14.98 15.10 -3.97
C VAL A 174 14.28 15.13 -5.32
N GLN A 175 13.23 14.33 -5.53
CA GLN A 175 12.40 14.34 -6.73
C GLN A 175 11.82 15.72 -7.01
N SER A 176 11.15 16.31 -6.01
CA SER A 176 10.54 17.63 -6.11
C SER A 176 11.59 18.72 -6.34
N TYR A 177 12.74 18.65 -5.68
CA TYR A 177 13.87 19.55 -5.93
C TYR A 177 14.38 19.47 -7.36
N LEU A 178 14.70 18.26 -7.84
CA LEU A 178 15.28 18.05 -9.17
C LEU A 178 14.26 18.37 -10.27
N SER A 179 12.99 18.03 -10.08
CA SER A 179 11.94 18.35 -11.05
C SER A 179 11.79 19.86 -11.27
N GLU A 180 11.81 20.66 -10.20
CA GLU A 180 11.73 22.12 -10.27
C GLU A 180 13.02 22.72 -10.81
N PHE A 181 14.19 22.15 -10.45
CA PHE A 181 15.48 22.59 -10.97
C PHE A 181 15.64 22.32 -12.48
N LEU A 182 15.06 21.23 -12.98
CA LEU A 182 15.20 20.76 -14.36
C LEU A 182 14.02 21.15 -15.27
N GLY A 183 12.98 21.81 -14.75
CA GLY A 183 11.73 22.06 -15.47
C GLY A 183 11.91 22.61 -16.89
N ASP A 184 12.78 23.60 -17.08
CA ASP A 184 13.03 24.26 -18.37
C ASP A 184 13.88 23.42 -19.37
N THR A 185 14.45 22.30 -18.89
CA THR A 185 15.28 21.39 -19.69
C THR A 185 14.55 20.12 -20.11
N PHE A 186 13.32 19.95 -19.62
CA PHE A 186 12.51 18.77 -19.82
C PHE A 186 11.74 18.87 -21.15
N CYS A 187 11.97 17.90 -22.04
CA CYS A 187 11.26 17.80 -23.31
C CYS A 187 10.48 16.48 -23.39
N LEU A 188 9.17 16.60 -23.55
CA LEU A 188 8.28 15.45 -23.78
C LEU A 188 8.05 15.30 -25.28
N SER A 189 8.44 14.18 -25.88
CA SER A 189 8.24 13.91 -27.30
C SER A 189 6.77 13.65 -27.64
N ASP A 190 6.05 12.94 -26.76
CA ASP A 190 4.63 12.62 -26.93
C ASP A 190 3.86 12.65 -25.61
N LYS A 191 2.61 13.14 -25.65
CA LYS A 191 1.78 13.43 -24.47
C LYS A 191 1.31 12.20 -23.68
N VAL A 192 1.48 10.98 -24.21
CA VAL A 192 0.87 9.76 -23.65
C VAL A 192 1.84 8.56 -23.60
N SER A 193 3.10 8.71 -24.01
CA SER A 193 4.01 7.55 -23.98
C SER A 193 4.68 7.35 -22.61
N PHE A 194 4.42 6.17 -22.03
CA PHE A 194 5.01 5.65 -20.79
C PHE A 194 6.46 5.20 -20.95
N HIS A 195 6.89 4.98 -22.19
CA HIS A 195 8.17 4.33 -22.51
C HIS A 195 9.01 5.09 -23.52
N ASP A 196 8.53 6.21 -24.07
CA ASP A 196 9.32 6.99 -25.01
C ASP A 196 10.51 7.64 -24.32
N SER A 197 11.53 7.91 -25.13
CA SER A 197 12.77 8.54 -24.71
C SER A 197 12.53 9.97 -24.27
N ILE A 198 12.18 10.15 -23.00
CA ILE A 198 12.30 11.43 -22.31
C ILE A 198 13.76 11.84 -22.35
N SER A 199 14.02 13.02 -22.89
CA SER A 199 15.35 13.60 -22.92
C SER A 199 15.40 14.86 -22.05
N PHE A 200 16.51 15.00 -21.34
CA PHE A 200 16.86 16.25 -20.67
C PHE A 200 17.93 16.93 -21.51
N GLU A 201 17.74 18.19 -21.84
CA GLU A 201 18.76 19.01 -22.48
C GLU A 201 19.79 19.47 -21.45
N LEU A 202 20.57 18.53 -20.91
CA LEU A 202 21.50 18.77 -19.78
C LEU A 202 22.56 19.84 -20.08
N ILE A 203 22.87 20.10 -21.36
CA ILE A 203 23.78 21.17 -21.79
C ILE A 203 23.31 22.55 -21.31
N LYS A 204 22.00 22.74 -21.07
CA LYS A 204 21.45 24.01 -20.55
C LYS A 204 21.80 24.29 -19.08
N VAL A 205 22.13 23.25 -18.29
CA VAL A 205 22.29 23.35 -16.82
C VAL A 205 23.63 22.82 -16.30
N CYS A 206 24.31 21.98 -17.08
CA CYS A 206 25.62 21.42 -16.76
C CYS A 206 26.72 22.12 -17.54
N LYS A 207 27.84 22.43 -16.87
CA LYS A 207 29.01 23.06 -17.49
C LYS A 207 29.99 22.04 -18.06
N THR A 208 29.96 20.80 -17.58
CA THR A 208 30.90 19.75 -17.99
C THR A 208 30.19 18.42 -18.26
N PRO A 209 30.78 17.52 -19.07
CA PRO A 209 30.25 16.18 -19.28
C PRO A 209 30.15 15.37 -17.98
N PHE A 210 31.07 15.58 -17.04
CA PHE A 210 31.04 14.91 -15.73
C PHE A 210 29.82 15.35 -14.91
N GLU A 211 29.51 16.64 -14.88
CA GLU A 211 28.30 17.15 -14.22
C GLU A 211 27.02 16.59 -14.85
N ALA A 212 26.99 16.47 -16.18
CA ALA A 212 25.86 15.87 -16.90
C ALA A 212 25.69 14.38 -16.56
N ALA A 213 26.78 13.61 -16.53
CA ALA A 213 26.73 12.20 -16.15
C ALA A 213 26.26 12.01 -14.71
N PHE A 214 26.77 12.80 -13.77
CA PHE A 214 26.35 12.75 -12.37
C PHE A 214 24.86 13.11 -12.19
N LEU A 215 24.40 14.21 -12.81
CA LEU A 215 22.99 14.59 -12.76
C LEU A 215 22.08 13.52 -13.39
N GLN A 216 22.51 12.92 -14.50
CA GLN A 216 21.78 11.83 -15.16
C GLN A 216 21.64 10.60 -14.25
N GLU A 217 22.68 10.28 -13.46
CA GLU A 217 22.61 9.23 -12.44
C GLU A 217 21.59 9.56 -11.35
N GLN A 218 21.58 10.80 -10.83
CA GLN A 218 20.61 11.24 -9.81
C GLN A 218 19.16 11.21 -10.33
N ILE A 219 18.94 11.66 -11.57
CA ILE A 219 17.63 11.57 -12.25
C ILE A 219 17.13 10.12 -12.26
N GLY A 220 18.02 9.17 -12.55
CA GLY A 220 17.70 7.75 -12.56
C GLY A 220 17.50 7.16 -11.16
N LEU A 221 18.36 7.49 -10.20
CA LEU A 221 18.30 6.97 -8.84
C LEU A 221 16.99 7.35 -8.14
N TYR A 222 16.53 8.59 -8.33
CA TYR A 222 15.32 9.12 -7.70
C TYR A 222 14.09 9.04 -8.61
N ASN A 223 14.14 8.39 -9.78
CA ASN A 223 13.03 8.28 -10.73
C ASN A 223 12.36 9.64 -11.07
N VAL A 224 13.18 10.69 -11.25
CA VAL A 224 12.69 12.07 -11.47
C VAL A 224 11.86 12.18 -12.76
N ARG A 225 12.17 11.35 -13.76
CA ARG A 225 11.42 11.28 -15.02
C ARG A 225 9.94 10.98 -14.78
N ASP A 226 9.67 9.88 -14.08
CA ASP A 226 8.32 9.41 -13.81
C ASP A 226 7.55 10.44 -12.98
N TYR A 227 8.22 11.02 -11.97
CA TYR A 227 7.69 12.11 -11.15
C TYR A 227 7.21 13.32 -11.98
N MET A 228 7.94 13.66 -13.05
CA MET A 228 7.62 14.81 -13.91
C MET A 228 6.48 14.53 -14.91
N ILE A 229 6.37 13.30 -15.42
CA ILE A 229 5.38 13.00 -16.47
C ILE A 229 4.03 12.55 -15.94
N ILE A 230 3.98 12.06 -14.71
CA ILE A 230 2.82 11.30 -14.24
C ILE A 230 1.51 12.07 -14.28
N ASP A 231 1.51 13.38 -13.98
CA ASP A 231 0.28 14.18 -14.01
C ASP A 231 -0.30 14.28 -15.43
N SER A 232 0.57 14.35 -16.45
CA SER A 232 0.15 14.37 -17.85
C SER A 232 -0.35 13.00 -18.30
N VAL A 233 0.31 11.93 -17.84
CA VAL A 233 -0.10 10.55 -18.10
C VAL A 233 -1.46 10.26 -17.49
N ILE A 234 -1.66 10.55 -16.20
CA ILE A 234 -2.94 10.36 -15.51
C ILE A 234 -4.05 11.12 -16.23
N ARG A 235 -3.83 12.40 -16.60
CA ARG A 235 -4.80 13.18 -17.37
C ARG A 235 -5.13 12.54 -18.73
N GLY A 236 -4.12 12.04 -19.43
CA GLY A 236 -4.29 11.33 -20.70
C GLY A 236 -5.18 10.09 -20.54
N ILE A 237 -4.84 9.21 -19.59
CA ILE A 237 -5.63 8.00 -19.31
C ILE A 237 -7.06 8.38 -18.91
N SER A 238 -7.21 9.24 -17.90
CA SER A 238 -8.52 9.59 -17.34
C SER A 238 -9.43 10.29 -18.35
N SER A 239 -8.88 11.00 -19.34
CA SER A 239 -9.68 11.58 -20.42
C SER A 239 -10.30 10.54 -21.37
N GLY A 240 -9.67 9.37 -21.51
CA GLY A 240 -10.15 8.25 -22.32
C GLY A 240 -11.09 7.29 -21.58
N LEU A 241 -11.13 7.37 -20.25
CA LEU A 241 -12.10 6.60 -19.46
C LEU A 241 -13.48 7.19 -19.70
N THR A 242 -14.38 6.42 -20.32
CA THR A 242 -15.81 6.78 -20.38
C THR A 242 -16.28 7.08 -18.97
N ALA A 243 -16.71 8.32 -18.72
CA ALA A 243 -17.19 8.75 -17.43
C ALA A 243 -18.17 7.70 -16.90
N ILE A 244 -17.72 6.92 -15.90
CA ILE A 244 -18.59 6.01 -15.17
C ILE A 244 -19.48 6.89 -14.31
N LYS A 245 -20.46 7.56 -14.95
CA LYS A 245 -21.63 8.15 -14.30
C LYS A 245 -22.66 7.08 -13.97
N ASN A 246 -22.23 5.84 -13.74
CA ASN A 246 -23.05 4.91 -13.00
C ASN A 246 -22.74 5.21 -11.55
N GLU A 247 -23.62 5.98 -10.89
CA GLU A 247 -23.69 6.08 -9.44
C GLU A 247 -23.52 4.67 -8.89
N SER A 248 -22.33 4.39 -8.38
CA SER A 248 -22.09 3.12 -7.71
C SER A 248 -23.00 3.11 -6.50
N LEU A 249 -23.90 2.13 -6.43
CA LEU A 249 -24.73 1.90 -5.25
C LEU A 249 -23.88 1.61 -4.00
N MET A 250 -22.62 1.26 -4.19
CA MET A 250 -21.63 1.00 -3.13
C MET A 250 -20.61 2.13 -3.03
N SER A 251 -20.27 2.48 -1.80
CA SER A 251 -19.17 3.39 -1.50
C SER A 251 -17.80 2.73 -1.79
N ASN A 252 -16.77 3.53 -2.05
CA ASN A 252 -15.40 3.04 -2.23
C ASN A 252 -14.90 2.23 -1.01
N GLU A 253 -15.33 2.59 0.20
CA GLU A 253 -15.00 1.83 1.41
C GLU A 253 -15.57 0.40 1.37
N GLU A 254 -16.77 0.22 0.82
CA GLU A 254 -17.40 -1.10 0.66
C GLU A 254 -16.74 -1.93 -0.43
N LEU A 255 -16.42 -1.32 -1.58
CA LEU A 255 -15.69 -1.99 -2.66
C LEU A 255 -14.31 -2.45 -2.17
N LEU A 256 -13.59 -1.59 -1.45
CA LEU A 256 -12.31 -1.94 -0.83
C LEU A 256 -12.48 -3.09 0.17
N PHE A 257 -13.50 -3.02 1.04
CA PHE A 257 -13.77 -4.11 1.99
C PHE A 257 -13.93 -5.45 1.26
N ASP A 258 -14.76 -5.48 0.22
CA ASP A 258 -15.05 -6.70 -0.55
C ASP A 258 -13.77 -7.23 -1.24
N ILE A 259 -12.96 -6.36 -1.84
CA ILE A 259 -11.66 -6.74 -2.42
C ILE A 259 -10.75 -7.37 -1.35
N TYR A 260 -10.60 -6.75 -0.18
CA TYR A 260 -9.77 -7.28 0.89
C TYR A 260 -10.31 -8.58 1.52
N GLU A 261 -11.62 -8.76 1.53
CA GLU A 261 -12.29 -9.98 1.97
C GLU A 261 -12.01 -11.15 1.00
N LEU A 262 -11.98 -10.84 -0.30
CA LEU A 262 -11.83 -11.82 -1.37
C LEU A 262 -10.36 -12.15 -1.70
N ILE A 263 -9.41 -11.22 -1.51
CA ILE A 263 -7.99 -11.43 -1.80
C ILE A 263 -7.43 -12.77 -1.27
N PRO A 264 -7.66 -13.17 0.01
CA PRO A 264 -7.17 -14.45 0.53
C PRO A 264 -7.60 -15.68 -0.25
N LEU A 265 -8.72 -15.58 -0.97
CA LEU A 265 -9.25 -16.66 -1.81
C LEU A 265 -8.43 -16.87 -3.08
N TYR A 266 -7.78 -15.82 -3.57
CA TYR A 266 -7.14 -15.82 -4.88
C TYR A 266 -5.63 -15.76 -4.83
N ILE A 267 -5.01 -15.40 -3.70
CA ILE A 267 -3.54 -15.24 -3.60
C ILE A 267 -2.75 -16.40 -4.24
N LYS A 268 -3.18 -17.65 -4.06
CA LYS A 268 -2.47 -18.83 -4.62
C LYS A 268 -2.76 -19.09 -6.10
N SER A 269 -3.94 -18.74 -6.60
CA SER A 269 -4.38 -19.02 -7.97
C SER A 269 -4.37 -17.79 -8.87
N TRP A 270 -3.99 -16.63 -8.31
CA TRP A 270 -3.97 -15.37 -9.03
C TRP A 270 -2.78 -15.34 -9.98
N SER A 271 -3.07 -15.27 -11.27
CA SER A 271 -2.09 -14.93 -12.29
C SER A 271 -2.35 -13.49 -12.73
N PRO A 272 -1.43 -12.54 -12.42
CA PRO A 272 -1.57 -11.16 -12.86
C PRO A 272 -1.72 -11.03 -14.38
N ASP A 273 -0.95 -11.80 -15.14
CA ASP A 273 -0.96 -11.77 -16.61
C ASP A 273 -2.30 -12.21 -17.21
N ASN A 274 -2.95 -13.22 -16.59
CA ASN A 274 -4.23 -13.76 -17.06
C ASN A 274 -5.44 -12.92 -16.61
N ASN A 275 -5.26 -12.04 -15.63
CA ASN A 275 -6.34 -11.27 -15.01
C ASN A 275 -6.16 -9.75 -15.13
N LYS A 276 -5.30 -9.29 -16.06
CA LYS A 276 -5.14 -7.87 -16.36
C LYS A 276 -6.44 -7.24 -16.85
N ILE A 277 -6.60 -5.95 -16.56
CA ILE A 277 -7.77 -5.15 -16.95
C ILE A 277 -7.34 -4.19 -18.05
N PHE A 278 -7.97 -4.26 -19.21
CA PHE A 278 -7.66 -3.37 -20.33
C PHE A 278 -8.21 -1.97 -20.06
N LEU A 279 -7.34 -0.96 -20.11
CA LEU A 279 -7.71 0.45 -19.98
C LEU A 279 -8.14 1.05 -21.31
N ASN A 280 -7.41 0.70 -22.38
CA ASN A 280 -7.65 1.10 -23.76
C ASN A 280 -6.92 0.10 -24.69
N ASP A 281 -6.80 0.45 -25.98
CA ASP A 281 -6.17 -0.41 -27.00
C ASP A 281 -4.67 -0.67 -26.77
N GLU A 282 -4.01 0.10 -25.90
CA GLU A 282 -2.55 0.01 -25.67
C GLU A 282 -2.18 -0.43 -24.25
N LEU A 283 -2.99 -0.05 -23.26
CA LEU A 283 -2.67 -0.14 -21.84
C LEU A 283 -3.56 -1.13 -21.10
N ALA A 284 -2.96 -1.78 -20.10
CA ALA A 284 -3.64 -2.64 -19.17
C ALA A 284 -3.14 -2.38 -17.74
N ILE A 285 -4.00 -2.70 -16.77
CA ILE A 285 -3.68 -2.72 -15.35
C ILE A 285 -3.44 -4.16 -14.92
N PHE A 286 -2.30 -4.38 -14.29
CA PHE A 286 -1.91 -5.64 -13.69
C PHE A 286 -2.11 -5.53 -12.18
N LEU A 287 -2.83 -6.48 -11.59
CA LEU A 287 -2.90 -6.61 -10.14
C LEU A 287 -1.83 -7.57 -9.67
N SER A 288 -0.92 -7.06 -8.84
CA SER A 288 0.02 -7.84 -8.06
C SER A 288 -0.28 -7.70 -6.57
N MET A 289 0.36 -8.54 -5.76
CA MET A 289 0.28 -8.48 -4.31
C MET A 289 1.66 -8.14 -3.76
N GLU A 290 1.81 -6.97 -3.13
CA GLU A 290 3.06 -6.61 -2.44
C GLU A 290 2.84 -6.65 -0.95
N TYR A 291 3.59 -7.52 -0.27
CA TYR A 291 3.46 -7.73 1.17
C TYR A 291 2.03 -8.11 1.63
N GLY A 292 1.14 -8.52 0.72
CA GLY A 292 -0.26 -8.81 0.99
C GLY A 292 -1.24 -7.66 0.72
N PHE A 293 -0.77 -6.53 0.20
CA PHE A 293 -1.64 -5.47 -0.29
C PHE A 293 -1.81 -5.56 -1.80
N PRO A 294 -3.03 -5.29 -2.32
CA PRO A 294 -3.24 -5.19 -3.75
C PRO A 294 -2.50 -3.96 -4.29
N ILE A 295 -1.64 -4.18 -5.27
CA ILE A 295 -0.92 -3.15 -5.99
C ILE A 295 -1.32 -3.23 -7.46
N PHE A 296 -1.65 -2.08 -8.03
CA PHE A 296 -2.16 -1.97 -9.38
C PHE A 296 -1.10 -1.30 -10.23
N THR A 297 -0.56 -1.99 -11.22
CA THR A 297 0.52 -1.48 -12.07
C THR A 297 -0.01 -1.25 -13.48
N ILE A 298 0.25 -0.07 -14.06
CA ILE A 298 -0.09 0.20 -15.46
C ILE A 298 1.09 -0.21 -16.35
N GLY A 299 0.79 -0.96 -17.42
CA GLY A 299 1.75 -1.36 -18.45
C GLY A 299 1.06 -1.57 -19.80
N LYS A 300 1.82 -1.98 -20.81
CA LYS A 300 1.29 -2.35 -22.13
C LYS A 300 0.59 -3.71 -22.08
N HIS A 301 -0.25 -3.99 -23.08
CA HIS A 301 -0.92 -5.29 -23.20
C HIS A 301 0.06 -6.45 -23.23
N ASP A 302 1.18 -6.32 -23.95
CA ASP A 302 2.14 -7.41 -24.12
C ASP A 302 3.16 -7.52 -22.97
N ASP A 303 3.12 -6.60 -22.01
CA ASP A 303 3.99 -6.65 -20.85
C ASP A 303 3.67 -7.86 -19.96
N LYS A 304 4.69 -8.28 -19.20
CA LYS A 304 4.58 -9.32 -18.19
C LYS A 304 4.66 -8.72 -16.81
N ALA A 305 3.85 -9.24 -15.90
CA ALA A 305 3.77 -8.72 -14.53
C ALA A 305 5.09 -8.80 -13.77
N ASP A 306 5.94 -9.80 -14.07
CA ASP A 306 7.27 -9.93 -13.47
C ASP A 306 8.23 -8.82 -13.90
N VAL A 307 8.07 -8.28 -15.11
CA VAL A 307 8.81 -7.08 -15.54
C VAL A 307 8.28 -5.83 -14.83
N LEU A 308 6.96 -5.74 -14.66
CA LEU A 308 6.29 -4.55 -14.11
C LEU A 308 6.45 -4.39 -12.59
N ILE A 309 6.90 -5.42 -11.87
CA ILE A 309 7.07 -5.36 -10.41
C ILE A 309 8.15 -4.36 -9.94
N THR A 310 8.96 -3.78 -10.81
CA THR A 310 9.87 -2.67 -10.46
C THR A 310 9.40 -1.32 -10.98
N SER A 311 8.26 -1.28 -11.67
CA SER A 311 7.67 -0.02 -12.16
C SER A 311 7.30 0.91 -11.02
N THR A 312 7.44 2.22 -11.25
CA THR A 312 6.95 3.27 -10.34
C THR A 312 5.50 3.66 -10.64
N PHE A 313 4.95 3.23 -11.78
CA PHE A 313 3.56 3.45 -12.20
C PHE A 313 2.61 2.46 -11.52
N LYS A 314 2.73 2.43 -10.19
CA LYS A 314 2.00 1.56 -9.28
C LYS A 314 1.08 2.39 -8.41
N PHE A 315 -0.14 1.92 -8.28
CA PHE A 315 -1.20 2.57 -7.54
C PHE A 315 -1.68 1.65 -6.43
N TYR A 316 -2.10 2.25 -5.32
CA TYR A 316 -2.61 1.52 -4.18
C TYR A 316 -3.50 2.40 -3.30
N TRP A 317 -4.31 1.76 -2.48
CA TRP A 317 -5.09 2.42 -1.44
C TRP A 317 -4.40 2.27 -0.10
N THR A 318 -4.25 3.38 0.63
CA THR A 318 -3.78 3.35 2.01
C THR A 318 -4.83 2.75 2.93
N VAL A 319 -4.43 2.41 4.16
CA VAL A 319 -5.36 2.04 5.24
C VAL A 319 -6.33 3.16 5.63
N THR A 320 -6.03 4.40 5.25
CA THR A 320 -6.90 5.57 5.41
C THR A 320 -7.75 5.84 4.17
N HIS A 321 -7.80 4.90 3.23
CA HIS A 321 -8.57 4.94 1.98
C HIS A 321 -8.11 6.02 0.98
N GLU A 322 -6.89 6.54 1.12
CA GLU A 322 -6.32 7.46 0.14
C GLU A 322 -5.76 6.66 -1.04
N PHE A 323 -6.13 7.02 -2.27
CA PHE A 323 -5.53 6.46 -3.48
C PHE A 323 -4.22 7.18 -3.79
N LYS A 324 -3.13 6.41 -3.95
CA LYS A 324 -1.77 6.94 -4.15
C LYS A 324 -1.09 6.28 -5.33
N ILE A 325 -0.10 6.99 -5.88
CA ILE A 325 0.80 6.46 -6.90
C ILE A 325 2.26 6.58 -6.45
N THR A 326 3.04 5.52 -6.64
CA THR A 326 4.45 5.44 -6.22
C THR A 326 5.35 6.44 -6.95
N ALA A 327 5.10 6.72 -8.23
CA ALA A 327 5.88 7.69 -9.01
C ALA A 327 5.83 9.12 -8.46
N LYS A 328 4.76 9.49 -7.74
CA LYS A 328 4.56 10.84 -7.20
C LYS A 328 3.64 10.84 -5.99
N LEU A 329 4.26 10.68 -4.82
CA LEU A 329 3.56 10.55 -3.54
C LEU A 329 2.87 11.85 -3.06
N ASP A 330 3.17 13.01 -3.66
CA ASP A 330 2.46 14.28 -3.47
C ASP A 330 1.40 14.57 -4.55
N CYS A 331 1.08 13.62 -5.42
CA CYS A 331 0.05 13.79 -6.45
C CYS A 331 -1.34 13.80 -5.81
N TYR A 332 -2.10 14.87 -6.05
CA TYR A 332 -3.50 14.99 -5.71
C TYR A 332 -4.22 15.68 -6.87
N SER A 333 -4.97 14.92 -7.65
CA SER A 333 -5.73 15.43 -8.80
C SER A 333 -7.09 14.73 -8.89
N GLU A 334 -8.06 15.42 -9.49
CA GLU A 334 -9.39 14.84 -9.73
C GLU A 334 -9.28 13.66 -10.69
N GLU A 335 -8.38 13.76 -11.68
CA GLU A 335 -8.12 12.73 -12.68
C GLU A 335 -7.53 11.46 -12.04
N LEU A 336 -6.70 11.58 -11.01
CA LEU A 336 -6.20 10.43 -10.25
C LEU A 336 -7.34 9.73 -9.50
N ASN A 337 -8.27 10.48 -8.92
CA ASN A 337 -9.44 9.90 -8.24
C ASN A 337 -10.36 9.18 -9.24
N ILE A 338 -10.62 9.77 -10.41
CA ILE A 338 -11.41 9.14 -11.48
C ILE A 338 -10.79 7.81 -11.91
N LEU A 339 -9.47 7.78 -12.12
CA LEU A 339 -8.75 6.56 -12.44
C LEU A 339 -8.88 5.54 -11.31
N GLY A 340 -8.68 5.96 -10.05
CA GLY A 340 -8.83 5.10 -8.89
C GLY A 340 -10.20 4.47 -8.79
N ASP A 341 -11.27 5.25 -8.91
CA ASP A 341 -12.65 4.77 -8.86
C ASP A 341 -12.94 3.75 -9.97
N TYR A 342 -12.43 4.00 -11.18
CA TYR A 342 -12.51 3.06 -12.30
C TYR A 342 -11.81 1.75 -11.98
N VAL A 343 -10.53 1.79 -11.58
CA VAL A 343 -9.74 0.60 -11.24
C VAL A 343 -10.42 -0.20 -10.14
N LEU A 344 -10.88 0.48 -9.09
CA LEU A 344 -11.53 -0.14 -7.94
C LEU A 344 -12.75 -0.95 -8.36
N LYS A 345 -13.60 -0.36 -9.20
CA LYS A 345 -14.84 -0.98 -9.68
C LYS A 345 -14.58 -2.18 -10.59
N GLU A 346 -13.70 -2.03 -11.58
CA GLU A 346 -13.39 -3.10 -12.52
C GLU A 346 -12.76 -4.31 -11.81
N PHE A 347 -11.85 -4.08 -10.86
CA PHE A 347 -11.27 -5.18 -10.09
C PHE A 347 -12.25 -5.82 -9.13
N HIS A 348 -13.09 -5.02 -8.48
CA HIS A 348 -14.18 -5.55 -7.65
C HIS A 348 -15.09 -6.48 -8.47
N ASP A 349 -15.60 -6.03 -9.61
CA ASP A 349 -16.49 -6.81 -10.46
C ASP A 349 -15.79 -8.08 -10.98
N LYS A 350 -14.49 -7.99 -11.32
CA LYS A 350 -13.67 -9.15 -11.68
C LYS A 350 -13.58 -10.16 -10.55
N LEU A 351 -13.24 -9.75 -9.33
CA LEU A 351 -13.11 -10.65 -8.18
C LEU A 351 -14.44 -11.30 -7.80
N ILE A 352 -15.55 -10.57 -7.87
CA ILE A 352 -16.91 -11.11 -7.64
C ILE A 352 -17.27 -12.15 -8.70
N SER A 353 -16.92 -11.91 -9.98
CA SER A 353 -17.18 -12.87 -11.05
C SER A 353 -16.42 -14.18 -10.83
N LEU A 354 -15.14 -14.10 -10.44
CA LEU A 354 -14.33 -15.27 -10.11
C LEU A 354 -14.89 -16.00 -8.88
N PHE A 355 -15.42 -15.26 -7.91
CA PHE A 355 -15.98 -15.83 -6.68
C PHE A 355 -17.24 -16.62 -6.96
N SER A 356 -18.12 -16.07 -7.80
CA SER A 356 -19.37 -16.71 -8.19
C SER A 356 -19.15 -18.04 -8.92
N ILE A 357 -17.99 -18.24 -9.56
CA ILE A 357 -17.64 -19.46 -10.30
C ILE A 357 -16.97 -20.52 -9.39
N ARG A 358 -16.45 -20.12 -8.21
CA ARG A 358 -15.73 -21.02 -7.32
C ARG A 358 -16.66 -22.09 -6.75
N LYS A 359 -16.55 -23.31 -7.27
CA LYS A 359 -17.15 -24.49 -6.67
C LYS A 359 -16.26 -24.95 -5.50
N PRO A 360 -16.82 -25.30 -4.33
CA PRO A 360 -16.04 -25.95 -3.29
C PRO A 360 -15.64 -27.34 -3.81
N GLU A 361 -14.40 -27.47 -4.28
CA GLU A 361 -13.82 -28.79 -4.52
C GLU A 361 -13.65 -29.47 -3.16
N LYS A 362 -14.50 -30.46 -2.86
CA LYS A 362 -14.26 -31.37 -1.75
C LYS A 362 -12.98 -32.13 -2.06
N THR A 363 -11.88 -31.71 -1.45
CA THR A 363 -10.58 -32.39 -1.52
C THR A 363 -10.67 -33.73 -0.79
N ASN A 364 -11.15 -34.74 -1.50
CA ASN A 364 -10.86 -36.13 -1.19
C ASN A 364 -9.47 -36.46 -1.71
N THR A 365 -8.41 -36.16 -0.96
CA THR A 365 -7.19 -37.00 -0.89
C THR A 365 -6.20 -36.40 0.10
N VAL A 366 -5.79 -37.25 1.02
CA VAL A 366 -4.65 -37.08 1.92
C VAL A 366 -3.37 -37.12 1.09
N SER A 367 -2.56 -36.06 1.12
CA SER A 367 -1.10 -36.16 0.99
C SER A 367 -0.41 -34.91 1.56
N GLU A 368 0.55 -35.20 2.42
CA GLU A 368 1.44 -34.34 3.19
C GLU A 368 2.10 -33.19 2.41
N ILE A 369 1.69 -31.94 2.67
CA ILE A 369 2.59 -30.78 2.84
C ILE A 369 1.95 -29.87 3.92
N GLU A 370 2.37 -30.01 5.18
CA GLU A 370 1.76 -29.35 6.35
C GLU A 370 1.87 -27.80 6.39
N LEU A 371 2.49 -27.16 5.40
CA LEU A 371 2.51 -25.70 5.26
C LEU A 371 1.32 -25.16 4.45
N ASP A 372 0.68 -25.98 3.62
CA ASP A 372 -0.29 -25.55 2.61
C ASP A 372 -1.73 -25.44 3.13
N GLY A 373 -2.05 -26.17 4.21
CA GLY A 373 -3.42 -26.35 4.72
C GLY A 373 -4.07 -25.12 5.37
N LYS A 374 -3.30 -24.16 5.90
CA LYS A 374 -3.87 -23.00 6.63
C LYS A 374 -4.55 -21.97 5.72
N LEU A 375 -4.05 -21.79 4.50
CA LEU A 375 -4.62 -20.86 3.52
C LEU A 375 -5.87 -21.44 2.88
N ASN A 376 -5.83 -22.73 2.55
CA ASN A 376 -7.00 -23.46 2.04
C ASN A 376 -8.10 -23.44 3.12
N ASP A 377 -7.76 -23.66 4.39
CA ASP A 377 -8.68 -23.54 5.53
C ASP A 377 -9.29 -22.12 5.69
N ILE A 378 -8.53 -21.04 5.46
CA ILE A 378 -9.11 -19.68 5.47
C ILE A 378 -10.08 -19.51 4.29
N ALA A 379 -9.67 -19.94 3.10
CA ALA A 379 -10.48 -19.78 1.90
C ALA A 379 -11.77 -20.61 1.94
N ASP A 380 -11.69 -21.83 2.45
CA ASP A 380 -12.83 -22.71 2.66
C ASP A 380 -13.79 -22.12 3.70
N PHE A 381 -13.25 -21.59 4.81
CA PHE A 381 -14.07 -20.90 5.81
C PHE A 381 -14.80 -19.69 5.22
N THR A 382 -14.11 -18.81 4.50
CA THR A 382 -14.70 -17.61 3.89
C THR A 382 -15.79 -17.99 2.87
N THR A 383 -15.53 -19.02 2.04
CA THR A 383 -16.51 -19.54 1.07
C THR A 383 -17.75 -20.11 1.77
N ASN A 384 -17.56 -20.95 2.80
CA ASN A 384 -18.67 -21.55 3.55
C ASN A 384 -19.45 -20.51 4.37
N TYR A 385 -18.77 -19.51 4.92
CA TYR A 385 -19.37 -18.37 5.61
C TYR A 385 -20.26 -17.56 4.68
N TYR A 386 -19.76 -17.23 3.49
CA TYR A 386 -20.55 -16.57 2.44
C TYR A 386 -21.82 -17.38 2.12
N GLN A 387 -21.66 -18.68 1.86
CA GLN A 387 -22.79 -19.55 1.51
C GLN A 387 -23.82 -19.62 2.64
N ALA A 388 -23.38 -19.65 3.89
CA ALA A 388 -24.27 -19.64 5.06
C ALA A 388 -25.07 -18.34 5.18
N LEU A 389 -24.50 -17.20 4.79
CA LEU A 389 -25.21 -15.92 4.80
C LEU A 389 -26.17 -15.77 3.60
N ALA A 390 -25.75 -16.20 2.41
CA ALA A 390 -26.53 -16.08 1.18
C ALA A 390 -27.86 -16.87 1.21
N VAL A 391 -27.87 -18.04 1.85
CA VAL A 391 -29.08 -18.90 1.99
C VAL A 391 -30.22 -18.18 2.72
N ASN A 392 -29.91 -17.25 3.64
CA ASN A 392 -30.92 -16.49 4.37
C ASN A 392 -31.39 -15.23 3.62
N GLU A 393 -30.58 -14.68 2.72
CA GLU A 393 -30.94 -13.50 1.92
C GLU A 393 -31.87 -13.86 0.74
N GLU A 394 -31.86 -15.11 0.26
CA GLU A 394 -32.74 -15.58 -0.82
C GLU A 394 -34.23 -15.65 -0.43
N VAL A 395 -34.57 -15.63 0.87
CA VAL A 395 -35.96 -15.69 1.35
C VAL A 395 -36.66 -14.32 1.31
N GLU A 396 -35.92 -13.20 1.19
CA GLU A 396 -36.49 -11.83 1.32
C GLU A 396 -36.46 -10.96 0.04
N CYS A 397 -35.92 -11.39 -1.10
CA CYS A 397 -35.80 -10.49 -2.27
C CYS A 397 -36.06 -11.14 -3.64
N GLN A 398 -37.33 -11.19 -4.06
CA GLN A 398 -37.73 -11.45 -5.45
C GLN A 398 -37.77 -10.19 -6.35
N LEU A 399 -37.10 -9.09 -5.98
CA LEU A 399 -37.22 -7.80 -6.70
C LEU A 399 -35.91 -7.08 -7.07
N ALA A 400 -34.74 -7.72 -7.06
CA ALA A 400 -33.52 -7.02 -7.49
C ALA A 400 -32.49 -7.92 -8.16
N ASN A 401 -32.58 -8.06 -9.49
CA ASN A 401 -31.53 -8.65 -10.32
C ASN A 401 -30.21 -7.84 -10.32
N GLU A 402 -30.14 -6.69 -9.64
CA GLU A 402 -28.95 -5.83 -9.56
C GLU A 402 -28.27 -5.81 -8.18
N ARG A 403 -28.89 -6.38 -7.13
CA ARG A 403 -28.31 -6.40 -5.76
C ARG A 403 -27.28 -7.52 -5.51
N ARG A 404 -27.02 -8.38 -6.50
CA ARG A 404 -26.13 -9.56 -6.38
C ARG A 404 -24.62 -9.25 -6.40
N ARG A 405 -24.20 -7.99 -6.26
CA ARG A 405 -22.79 -7.58 -6.40
C ARG A 405 -22.04 -7.33 -5.08
N VAL A 406 -22.65 -7.56 -3.91
CA VAL A 406 -22.00 -7.32 -2.61
C VAL A 406 -21.55 -8.64 -2.00
N VAL A 407 -20.37 -8.66 -1.36
CA VAL A 407 -19.96 -9.79 -0.51
C VAL A 407 -20.80 -9.79 0.79
N PRO A 408 -21.66 -10.79 1.03
CA PRO A 408 -22.37 -11.03 2.27
C PRO A 408 -21.39 -10.99 3.45
N SER A 409 -21.70 -10.11 4.37
CA SER A 409 -20.88 -9.82 5.53
C SER A 409 -21.79 -9.34 6.66
N MET A 410 -21.40 -9.64 7.89
CA MET A 410 -22.14 -9.17 9.06
C MET A 410 -21.57 -7.83 9.52
N THR A 411 -22.42 -6.94 10.03
CA THR A 411 -21.95 -5.79 10.81
C THR A 411 -21.47 -6.24 12.18
N MET A 412 -20.60 -5.44 12.82
CA MET A 412 -20.11 -5.75 14.16
C MET A 412 -21.25 -5.89 15.17
N LEU A 413 -22.29 -5.05 15.10
CA LEU A 413 -23.45 -5.14 15.98
C LEU A 413 -24.18 -6.48 15.75
N ALA A 414 -24.48 -6.82 14.49
CA ALA A 414 -25.15 -8.07 14.14
C ALA A 414 -24.33 -9.28 14.62
N PHE A 415 -23.01 -9.25 14.44
CA PHE A 415 -22.10 -10.28 14.93
C PHE A 415 -22.18 -10.42 16.46
N PHE A 416 -22.01 -9.33 17.22
CA PHE A 416 -22.02 -9.38 18.68
C PHE A 416 -23.37 -9.84 19.24
N THR A 417 -24.48 -9.35 18.67
CA THR A 417 -25.82 -9.79 19.07
C THR A 417 -26.02 -11.28 18.80
N PHE A 418 -25.56 -11.79 17.66
CA PHE A 418 -25.64 -13.21 17.33
C PHE A 418 -24.79 -14.06 18.29
N MET A 419 -23.55 -13.65 18.58
CA MET A 419 -22.67 -14.32 19.55
C MET A 419 -23.28 -14.37 20.96
N GLN A 420 -23.94 -13.29 21.40
CA GLN A 420 -24.61 -13.23 22.70
C GLN A 420 -25.80 -14.20 22.77
N ARG A 421 -26.63 -14.24 21.72
CA ARG A 421 -27.88 -15.02 21.69
C ARG A 421 -27.64 -16.51 21.49
N ILE A 422 -26.76 -16.88 20.58
CA ILE A 422 -26.57 -18.28 20.18
C ILE A 422 -25.47 -18.97 20.99
N PHE A 423 -24.35 -18.29 21.21
CA PHE A 423 -23.17 -18.88 21.85
C PHE A 423 -22.97 -18.45 23.31
N ASN A 424 -23.94 -17.75 23.89
CA ASN A 424 -23.90 -17.25 25.26
C ASN A 424 -22.63 -16.45 25.58
N CYS A 425 -22.12 -15.71 24.59
CA CYS A 425 -20.98 -14.84 24.78
C CYS A 425 -21.38 -13.59 25.56
N LYS A 426 -20.44 -13.05 26.34
CA LYS A 426 -20.53 -11.74 26.98
C LYS A 426 -19.79 -10.71 26.13
N VAL A 427 -20.35 -9.52 26.04
CA VAL A 427 -19.79 -8.40 25.29
C VAL A 427 -19.79 -7.18 26.20
N ALA A 428 -18.67 -6.44 26.26
CA ALA A 428 -18.54 -5.23 27.04
C ALA A 428 -17.65 -4.20 26.35
N ASN A 429 -17.79 -2.93 26.74
CA ASN A 429 -16.90 -1.87 26.28
C ASN A 429 -15.53 -1.98 26.96
N GLY A 430 -14.46 -1.80 26.18
CA GLY A 430 -13.08 -1.73 26.63
C GLY A 430 -12.61 -0.30 26.86
N LYS A 431 -11.29 -0.06 26.77
CA LYS A 431 -10.74 1.29 26.91
C LYS A 431 -10.94 2.05 25.61
N GLY A 432 -11.40 3.30 25.70
CA GLY A 432 -11.66 4.13 24.51
C GLY A 432 -12.76 3.52 23.66
N SER A 433 -12.45 3.22 22.40
CA SER A 433 -13.39 2.61 21.47
C SER A 433 -13.22 1.10 21.34
N GLU A 434 -12.59 0.42 22.29
CA GLU A 434 -12.49 -1.05 22.23
C GLU A 434 -13.80 -1.75 22.61
N MET A 435 -14.01 -2.94 22.07
CA MET A 435 -15.02 -3.92 22.47
C MET A 435 -14.36 -5.23 22.90
N LYS A 436 -14.85 -5.81 23.98
CA LYS A 436 -14.38 -7.08 24.54
C LYS A 436 -15.47 -8.11 24.39
N ILE A 437 -15.12 -9.29 23.86
CA ILE A 437 -16.00 -10.45 23.77
C ILE A 437 -15.34 -11.66 24.44
N TRP A 438 -16.11 -12.42 25.21
CA TRP A 438 -15.65 -13.66 25.85
C TRP A 438 -16.80 -14.63 26.11
N ARG A 439 -16.48 -15.92 26.25
CA ARG A 439 -17.38 -16.96 26.72
C ARG A 439 -16.89 -17.43 28.10
N TYR A 440 -17.77 -18.00 28.93
CA TYR A 440 -17.33 -18.58 30.19
C TYR A 440 -16.27 -19.65 29.93
N GLY A 441 -15.15 -19.59 30.67
CA GLY A 441 -13.99 -20.48 30.48
C GLY A 441 -13.04 -20.08 29.35
N SER A 442 -13.42 -19.17 28.45
CA SER A 442 -12.56 -18.74 27.33
C SER A 442 -11.72 -17.52 27.68
N LYS A 443 -10.68 -17.29 26.87
CA LYS A 443 -9.89 -16.05 26.94
C LYS A 443 -10.68 -14.89 26.33
N ILE A 444 -10.52 -13.69 26.90
CA ILE A 444 -11.09 -12.46 26.35
C ILE A 444 -10.43 -12.13 25.01
N PHE A 445 -11.24 -11.74 24.04
CA PHE A 445 -10.81 -11.14 22.79
C PHE A 445 -11.19 -9.66 22.79
N THR A 446 -10.23 -8.78 22.51
CA THR A 446 -10.44 -7.33 22.39
C THR A 446 -10.36 -6.92 20.93
N LEU A 447 -11.30 -6.11 20.48
CA LEU A 447 -11.44 -5.58 19.12
C LEU A 447 -11.57 -4.06 19.18
N GLY A 448 -10.89 -3.31 18.31
CA GLY A 448 -11.10 -1.87 18.19
C GLY A 448 -12.39 -1.53 17.45
N ARG A 449 -13.12 -0.50 17.89
CA ARG A 449 -14.32 0.05 17.22
C ARG A 449 -14.05 1.49 16.81
N HIS A 450 -13.37 1.70 15.69
CA HIS A 450 -13.04 3.05 15.23
C HIS A 450 -14.22 3.76 14.53
N LYS A 451 -15.18 2.99 13.98
CA LYS A 451 -16.42 3.49 13.38
C LYS A 451 -17.65 2.81 13.99
N LYS A 452 -18.80 3.48 13.95
CA LYS A 452 -20.07 2.93 14.45
C LYS A 452 -20.59 1.88 13.46
N ASP A 453 -20.67 0.62 13.91
CA ASP A 453 -21.32 -0.51 13.23
C ASP A 453 -20.78 -0.89 11.82
N GLN A 454 -19.46 -1.00 11.69
CA GLN A 454 -18.79 -1.44 10.46
C GLN A 454 -18.97 -2.95 10.18
N LYS A 455 -18.76 -3.38 8.92
CA LYS A 455 -18.65 -4.80 8.53
C LYS A 455 -17.42 -5.46 9.16
N ILE A 456 -17.56 -6.73 9.58
CA ILE A 456 -16.45 -7.55 10.11
C ILE A 456 -16.03 -8.60 9.07
N SER A 457 -14.72 -8.76 8.83
CA SER A 457 -14.22 -9.77 7.88
C SER A 457 -14.40 -11.19 8.41
N SER A 458 -14.63 -12.16 7.52
CA SER A 458 -14.72 -13.58 7.88
C SER A 458 -13.45 -14.05 8.58
N PHE A 459 -12.29 -13.56 8.16
CA PHE A 459 -11.02 -13.85 8.82
C PHE A 459 -10.98 -13.42 10.29
N PHE A 460 -11.51 -12.22 10.62
CA PHE A 460 -11.61 -11.77 12.01
C PHE A 460 -12.60 -12.63 12.80
N ILE A 461 -13.75 -12.97 12.22
CA ILE A 461 -14.71 -13.89 12.82
C ILE A 461 -14.00 -15.20 13.17
N LYS A 462 -13.29 -15.84 12.23
CA LYS A 462 -12.57 -17.10 12.45
C LYS A 462 -11.58 -17.01 13.61
N LYS A 463 -10.83 -15.90 13.72
CA LYS A 463 -9.91 -15.65 14.85
C LYS A 463 -10.64 -15.56 16.19
N ILE A 464 -11.79 -14.88 16.22
CA ILE A 464 -12.62 -14.75 17.42
C ILE A 464 -13.17 -16.12 17.82
N LEU A 465 -13.77 -16.87 16.89
CA LEU A 465 -14.29 -18.22 17.15
C LEU A 465 -13.21 -19.14 17.73
N LYS A 466 -12.02 -19.15 17.14
CA LYS A 466 -10.88 -19.91 17.65
C LYS A 466 -10.48 -19.50 19.08
N ARG A 467 -10.50 -18.20 19.40
CA ARG A 467 -10.15 -17.69 20.73
C ARG A 467 -11.21 -18.03 21.78
N LEU A 468 -12.48 -18.06 21.37
CA LEU A 468 -13.63 -18.34 22.21
C LEU A 468 -13.97 -19.84 22.27
N GLU A 469 -13.16 -20.68 21.63
CA GLU A 469 -13.32 -22.14 21.58
C GLU A 469 -14.70 -22.54 21.03
N ILE A 470 -15.15 -21.84 19.98
CA ILE A 470 -16.38 -22.15 19.25
C ILE A 470 -16.00 -22.92 17.99
N PRO A 471 -16.52 -24.16 17.81
CA PRO A 471 -16.28 -24.92 16.58
C PRO A 471 -16.83 -24.21 15.35
N ILE A 472 -16.09 -24.24 14.25
CA ILE A 472 -16.46 -23.60 12.99
C ILE A 472 -17.76 -24.19 12.43
N ASP A 473 -17.94 -25.51 12.51
CA ASP A 473 -19.12 -26.17 11.98
C ASP A 473 -20.40 -25.79 12.74
N ASP A 474 -20.31 -25.66 14.07
CA ASP A 474 -21.42 -25.21 14.91
C ASP A 474 -21.81 -23.77 14.56
N TRP A 475 -20.81 -22.92 14.34
CA TRP A 475 -21.03 -21.54 13.89
C TRP A 475 -21.73 -21.46 12.53
N LEU A 476 -21.22 -22.19 11.54
CA LEU A 476 -21.78 -22.20 10.18
C LEU A 476 -23.19 -22.79 10.15
N ARG A 477 -23.46 -23.83 10.96
CA ARG A 477 -24.80 -24.41 11.10
C ARG A 477 -25.78 -23.42 11.72
N ALA A 478 -25.40 -22.82 12.85
CA ALA A 478 -26.26 -21.84 13.51
C ALA A 478 -26.53 -20.59 12.65
N LEU A 479 -25.60 -20.21 11.76
CA LEU A 479 -25.83 -19.15 10.79
C LEU A 479 -26.87 -19.53 9.73
N LYS A 480 -26.85 -20.77 9.24
CA LYS A 480 -27.83 -21.28 8.25
C LYS A 480 -29.23 -21.46 8.84
N GLU A 481 -29.32 -21.64 10.16
CA GLU A 481 -30.57 -21.84 10.90
C GLU A 481 -31.16 -20.52 11.47
N ARG A 482 -30.53 -19.38 11.14
CA ARG A 482 -30.81 -18.06 11.74
C ARG A 482 -32.16 -17.46 11.35
#